data_AF-A0A4U2PRT1-F1
#
_entry.id   AF-A0A4U2PRT1-F1
#
_cell.length_a   1.000
_cell.length_b   1.000
_cell.length_c   1.000
_cell.angle_alpha   90.00
_cell.angle_beta   90.00
_cell.angle_gamma   90.00
#
_symmetry.space_group_name_H-M   'P 1'
#
loop_
_entity.id
_entity.type
_entity.pdbx_description
1 polymer ?
#
loop_
_entity_poly.entity_id
_entity_poly.type
_entity_poly.pdbx_seq_one_letter_code
_entity_poly.pdbx_strand_id
1 'polypeptide(L)'
;MSAQPRFAFLSSDGILHLHDEEHAAQHGKHIQTSLTDDESGFPVVEGQGVVYYALEDKAYVKGNKNDGQLIPTPLVLKQLAAELK
;
A
#
# COMPACT_ATOMS: atom_id res chain seq x y z
N MET A 1 10.78 9.87 17.85
CA MET A 1 9.85 10.45 16.86
C MET A 1 8.64 9.53 16.82
N SER A 2 7.47 10.01 17.21
CA SER A 2 6.26 9.19 17.22
C SER A 2 5.87 8.92 15.76
N ALA A 3 6.14 7.72 15.27
CA ALA A 3 5.58 7.28 14.00
C ALA A 3 4.06 7.30 14.18
N GLN A 4 3.40 8.27 13.54
CA GLN A 4 1.95 8.33 13.54
C GLN A 4 1.43 7.02 12.95
N PRO A 5 0.33 6.47 13.50
CA PRO A 5 -0.23 5.22 12.98
C PRO A 5 -0.55 5.39 11.51
N ARG A 6 -0.14 4.41 10.70
CA ARG A 6 -0.43 4.38 9.27
C ARG A 6 -1.61 3.45 9.02
N PHE A 7 -2.48 3.86 8.12
CA PHE A 7 -3.68 3.15 7.74
C PHE A 7 -3.57 2.75 6.27
N ALA A 8 -3.69 1.46 6.02
CA ALA A 8 -3.76 0.91 4.68
C ALA A 8 -5.19 1.08 4.15
N PHE A 9 -5.30 1.49 2.89
CA PHE A 9 -6.57 1.57 2.17
C PHE A 9 -6.35 1.25 0.69
N LEU A 10 -7.42 0.89 -0.01
CA LEU A 10 -7.40 0.72 -1.46
C LEU A 10 -7.93 2.00 -2.12
N SER A 11 -7.17 2.54 -3.06
CA SER A 11 -7.67 3.59 -3.95
C SER A 11 -8.75 3.04 -4.88
N SER A 12 -9.48 3.94 -5.55
CA SER A 12 -10.52 3.56 -6.52
C SER A 12 -10.00 2.68 -7.66
N ASP A 13 -8.72 2.80 -8.00
CA ASP A 13 -8.03 1.97 -9.01
C ASP A 13 -7.55 0.61 -8.45
N GLY A 14 -7.84 0.32 -7.19
CA GLY A 14 -7.44 -0.92 -6.51
C GLY A 14 -5.95 -0.98 -6.14
N ILE A 15 -5.32 0.18 -5.96
CA ILE A 15 -3.92 0.28 -5.53
C ILE A 15 -3.87 0.43 -4.02
N LEU A 16 -2.99 -0.31 -3.35
CA LEU A 16 -2.81 -0.21 -1.90
C LEU A 16 -1.89 0.96 -1.53
N HIS A 17 -2.42 1.87 -0.73
CA HIS A 17 -1.73 3.05 -0.20
C HIS A 17 -1.75 3.05 1.31
N LEU A 18 -0.80 3.75 1.92
CA LEU A 18 -0.80 4.06 3.35
C LEU A 18 -0.88 5.56 3.57
N HIS A 19 -1.71 6.00 4.50
CA HIS A 19 -1.79 7.39 4.93
C HIS A 19 -2.21 7.47 6.40
N ASP A 20 -2.36 8.67 6.94
CA ASP A 20 -3.11 8.86 8.19
C ASP A 20 -4.59 8.47 8.04
N GLU A 21 -5.26 8.33 9.18
CA GLU A 21 -6.66 7.91 9.28
C GLU A 21 -7.60 8.85 8.53
N GLU A 22 -7.42 10.17 8.63
CA GLU A 22 -8.31 11.16 8.02
C GLU A 22 -8.32 11.04 6.49
N HIS A 23 -7.16 10.79 5.89
CA HIS A 23 -7.07 10.54 4.45
C HIS A 23 -7.58 9.15 4.09
N ALA A 24 -7.21 8.11 4.83
CA ALA A 24 -7.64 6.75 4.55
C ALA A 24 -9.18 6.60 4.63
N ALA A 25 -9.83 7.31 5.56
CA ALA A 25 -11.28 7.35 5.71
C ALA A 25 -12.02 7.92 4.48
N GLN A 26 -11.38 8.78 3.69
CA GLN A 26 -11.97 9.33 2.45
C GLN A 26 -12.11 8.28 1.36
N HIS A 27 -11.31 7.21 1.43
CA HIS A 27 -11.32 6.09 0.48
C HIS A 27 -12.19 4.92 0.95
N GLY A 28 -12.90 5.07 2.07
CA GLY A 28 -13.82 4.07 2.61
C GLY A 28 -13.15 3.13 3.61
N LYS A 29 -13.05 1.85 3.25
CA LYS A 29 -12.51 0.81 4.15
C LYS A 29 -11.00 1.01 4.32
N HIS A 30 -10.55 1.12 5.56
CA HIS A 30 -9.17 1.30 5.92
C HIS A 30 -8.83 0.47 7.17
N ILE A 31 -7.57 0.06 7.31
CA ILE A 31 -7.09 -0.78 8.40
C ILE A 31 -5.76 -0.24 8.89
N GLN A 32 -5.61 -0.13 10.22
CA GLN A 32 -4.34 0.26 10.82
C GLN A 32 -3.26 -0.79 10.53
N THR A 33 -2.08 -0.34 10.09
CA THR A 33 -0.94 -1.19 9.80
C THR A 33 0.31 -0.71 10.51
N SER A 34 1.26 -1.64 10.70
CA SER A 34 2.61 -1.33 11.19
C SER A 34 3.60 -1.08 10.05
N LEU A 35 3.16 -1.14 8.79
CA LEU A 35 3.99 -0.78 7.65
C LEU A 35 4.23 0.74 7.63
N THR A 36 5.42 1.11 7.17
CA THR A 36 5.79 2.48 6.84
C THR A 36 5.55 2.74 5.37
N ASP A 37 5.25 3.96 4.99
CA ASP A 37 5.21 4.43 3.59
C ASP A 37 6.46 5.20 3.18
N ASP A 38 6.67 5.30 1.87
CA ASP A 38 7.58 6.27 1.26
C ASP A 38 6.93 7.67 1.18
N GLU A 39 7.68 8.66 0.72
CA GLU A 39 7.20 10.04 0.52
C GLU A 39 5.96 10.14 -0.39
N SER A 40 5.72 9.12 -1.22
CA SER A 40 4.58 9.02 -2.14
C SER A 40 3.36 8.30 -1.53
N GLY A 41 3.44 7.81 -0.29
CA GLY A 41 2.34 7.11 0.39
C GLY A 41 2.20 5.63 -0.01
N PHE A 42 3.23 5.01 -0.62
CA PHE A 42 3.22 3.58 -0.92
C PHE A 42 3.88 2.78 0.20
N PRO A 43 3.35 1.58 0.53
CA PRO A 43 3.92 0.73 1.56
C PRO A 43 5.37 0.36 1.25
N VAL A 44 6.24 0.53 2.23
CA VAL A 44 7.65 0.14 2.17
C VAL A 44 7.80 -1.27 2.69
N VAL A 45 8.30 -2.16 1.84
CA VAL A 45 8.62 -3.54 2.18
C VAL A 45 10.11 -3.74 1.93
N GLU A 46 10.83 -4.27 2.91
CA GLU A 46 12.29 -4.49 2.84
C GLU A 46 13.09 -3.23 2.45
N GLY A 47 12.60 -2.04 2.84
CA GLY A 47 13.25 -0.76 2.55
C GLY A 47 12.98 -0.20 1.16
N GLN A 48 12.07 -0.80 0.38
CA GLN A 48 11.65 -0.30 -0.93
C GLN A 48 10.17 0.05 -0.93
N GLY A 49 9.80 1.21 -1.48
CA GLY A 49 8.41 1.56 -1.76
C GLY A 49 7.82 0.61 -2.80
N VAL A 50 6.72 -0.04 -2.46
CA VAL A 50 6.05 -1.05 -3.28
C VAL A 50 4.68 -0.54 -3.73
N VAL A 51 4.49 -0.45 -5.04
CA VAL A 51 3.18 -0.19 -5.65
C VAL A 51 2.46 -1.51 -5.85
N TYR A 52 1.43 -1.77 -5.04
CA TYR A 52 0.67 -3.03 -5.11
C TYR A 52 -0.72 -2.82 -5.70
N TYR A 53 -1.01 -3.53 -6.80
CA TYR A 53 -2.29 -3.56 -7.49
C TYR A 53 -3.10 -4.78 -7.04
N ALA A 54 -4.04 -4.56 -6.11
CA ALA A 54 -4.82 -5.62 -5.46
C ALA A 54 -5.81 -6.36 -6.38
N LEU A 55 -6.19 -5.73 -7.49
CA LEU A 55 -7.05 -6.33 -8.53
C LEU A 55 -6.27 -7.24 -9.47
N GLU A 56 -4.99 -6.93 -9.71
CA GLU A 56 -4.11 -7.71 -10.59
C GLU A 56 -3.21 -8.70 -9.83
N ASP A 57 -3.17 -8.62 -8.51
CA ASP A 57 -2.23 -9.34 -7.63
C ASP A 57 -0.75 -9.10 -8.00
N LYS A 58 -0.42 -7.89 -8.47
CA LYS A 58 0.94 -7.52 -8.92
C LYS A 58 1.54 -6.41 -8.08
N ALA A 59 2.81 -6.58 -7.73
CA ALA A 59 3.58 -5.60 -6.98
C ALA A 59 4.78 -5.11 -7.81
N TYR A 60 5.04 -3.81 -7.76
CA TYR A 60 6.13 -3.16 -8.46
C TYR A 60 6.97 -2.33 -7.50
N VAL A 61 8.27 -2.26 -7.74
CA VAL A 61 9.20 -1.36 -7.04
C VAL A 61 9.88 -0.44 -8.03
N LYS A 62 10.41 0.68 -7.52
CA LYS A 62 11.13 1.69 -8.34
C LYS A 62 10.29 2.22 -9.51
N GLY A 63 8.98 2.31 -9.32
CA GLY A 63 8.04 2.70 -10.36
C GLY A 63 6.70 1.97 -10.23
N ASN A 64 5.85 2.14 -11.24
CA ASN A 64 4.52 1.53 -11.31
C ASN A 64 4.46 0.46 -12.42
N LYS A 65 3.26 0.03 -12.84
CA LYS A 65 3.10 -0.99 -13.90
C LYS A 65 3.73 -0.65 -15.26
N ASN A 66 4.01 0.63 -15.56
CA ASN A 66 4.55 1.08 -16.84
C ASN A 66 6.09 1.15 -16.86
N ASP A 67 6.69 1.58 -15.76
CA ASP A 67 8.13 1.93 -15.67
C ASP A 67 8.86 1.19 -14.53
N GLY A 68 8.12 0.55 -13.63
CA GLY A 68 8.64 -0.14 -12.46
C GLY A 68 9.08 -1.58 -12.72
N GLN A 69 9.77 -2.14 -11.72
CA GLN A 69 10.21 -3.52 -11.73
C GLN A 69 9.17 -4.41 -11.03
N LEU A 70 8.63 -5.39 -11.77
CA LEU A 70 7.74 -6.40 -11.21
C LEU A 70 8.49 -7.25 -10.17
N ILE A 71 7.91 -7.43 -9.00
CA ILE A 71 8.41 -8.30 -7.93
C ILE A 71 7.34 -9.32 -7.52
N PRO A 72 7.74 -10.43 -6.86
CA PRO A 72 6.78 -11.28 -6.18
C PRO A 72 5.99 -10.47 -5.16
N THR A 73 4.65 -10.57 -5.22
CA THR A 73 3.78 -9.79 -4.34
C THR A 73 3.99 -10.18 -2.87
N PRO A 74 4.45 -9.25 -2.01
CA PRO A 74 4.69 -9.56 -0.60
C PRO A 74 3.41 -10.02 0.10
N LEU A 75 3.51 -11.08 0.91
CA LEU A 75 2.34 -11.68 1.57
C LEU A 75 1.58 -10.68 2.44
N VAL A 76 2.31 -9.79 3.15
CA VAL A 76 1.72 -8.75 4.00
C VAL A 76 0.78 -7.82 3.21
N LEU A 77 1.14 -7.46 1.97
CA LEU A 77 0.31 -6.61 1.12
C LEU A 77 -0.91 -7.35 0.62
N LYS A 78 -0.77 -8.66 0.30
CA LYS A 78 -1.92 -9.50 -0.06
C LYS A 78 -2.93 -9.60 1.07
N GLN A 79 -2.47 -9.83 2.29
CA GLN A 79 -3.32 -9.94 3.47
C GLN A 79 -4.08 -8.63 3.72
N LEU A 80 -3.36 -7.49 3.74
CA LEU A 80 -4.00 -6.18 3.89
C LEU A 80 -5.05 -5.93 2.81
N ALA A 81 -4.71 -6.16 1.54
CA ALA A 81 -5.70 -5.96 0.47
C ALA A 81 -6.88 -6.92 0.53
N ALA A 82 -6.69 -8.16 1.00
CA ALA A 82 -7.79 -9.09 1.20
C ALA A 82 -8.74 -8.62 2.31
N GLU A 83 -8.20 -8.02 3.38
CA GLU A 83 -9.00 -7.42 4.44
C GLU A 83 -9.67 -6.11 4.02
N LEU A 84 -9.11 -5.37 3.06
CA LEU A 84 -9.64 -4.11 2.54
C LEU A 84 -10.68 -4.27 1.40
N LYS A 85 -10.86 -5.48 0.87
CA LYS A 85 -11.91 -5.84 -0.10
C LYS A 85 -13.31 -5.93 0.53
#